data_AF-A0A2E1HLL8-F1
#
_entry.id   AF-A0A2E1HLL8-F1
#
_cell.length_a   1.000
_cell.length_b   1.000
_cell.length_c   1.000
_cell.angle_alpha   90.00
_cell.angle_beta   90.00
_cell.angle_gamma   90.00
#
_symmetry.space_group_name_H-M   'P 1'
#
loop_
_entity.id
_entity.type
_entity.pdbx_description
1 polymer ?
#
loop_
_entity_poly.entity_id
_entity_poly.type
_entity_poly.pdbx_seq_one_letter_code
_entity_poly.pdbx_strand_id
1 'polypeptide(L)'
;EDRDVPIIHEATNISETVYEYSNFIEGKEYTWSVFAVDDLGYSSESSSQSDLRIGTTKFLAFMLFNDWEVPFLLLGVMMVVALQAGVFLAREEKDD
;
A
#
# COMPACT_ATOMS: atom_id res chain seq x y z
N GLU A 1 -0.50 -11.39 28.80
CA GLU A 1 0.12 -10.44 27.85
C GLU A 1 -1.03 -9.88 27.03
N ASP A 2 -1.49 -8.67 27.37
CA ASP A 2 -2.59 -8.02 26.64
C ASP A 2 -2.01 -7.52 25.32
N ARG A 3 -2.15 -8.32 24.27
CA ARG A 3 -1.84 -7.85 22.92
C ARG A 3 -3.07 -7.08 22.45
N ASP A 4 -3.01 -5.75 22.49
CA ASP A 4 -4.06 -4.83 22.00
C ASP A 4 -4.37 -5.01 20.49
N VAL A 5 -3.60 -5.86 19.79
CA VAL A 5 -3.77 -6.18 18.38
C VAL A 5 -4.15 -7.65 18.23
N PRO A 6 -5.30 -7.97 17.61
CA PRO A 6 -5.71 -9.35 17.39
C PRO A 6 -4.76 -10.06 16.43
N ILE A 7 -4.28 -11.25 16.83
CA ILE A 7 -3.49 -12.11 15.96
C ILE A 7 -4.42 -12.72 14.92
N ILE A 8 -4.22 -12.34 13.66
CA ILE A 8 -5.05 -12.80 12.54
C ILE A 8 -4.58 -14.17 12.06
N HIS A 9 -3.26 -14.44 12.19
CA HIS A 9 -2.66 -15.68 11.77
C HIS A 9 -1.35 -15.92 12.54
N GLU A 10 -1.13 -17.16 12.95
CA GLU A 10 0.10 -17.64 13.59
C GLU A 10 0.43 -19.03 13.03
N ALA A 11 1.67 -19.21 12.61
CA ALA A 11 2.18 -20.48 12.13
C ALA A 11 3.33 -20.91 13.06
N THR A 12 3.25 -22.16 13.53
CA THR A 12 4.26 -22.74 14.43
C THR A 12 4.95 -23.92 13.75
N ASN A 13 6.14 -24.28 14.24
CA ASN A 13 6.93 -25.41 13.74
C ASN A 13 7.34 -25.28 12.26
N ILE A 14 7.70 -24.07 11.83
CA ILE A 14 8.27 -23.82 10.51
C ILE A 14 9.75 -24.23 10.57
N SER A 15 10.09 -25.37 9.97
CA SER A 15 11.47 -25.86 9.87
C SER A 15 12.27 -25.18 8.76
N GLU A 16 11.59 -24.53 7.83
CA GLU A 16 12.20 -23.81 6.71
C GLU A 16 12.55 -22.37 7.09
N THR A 17 13.51 -21.77 6.40
CA THR A 17 13.87 -20.36 6.59
C THR A 17 12.93 -19.39 5.88
N VAL A 18 11.90 -19.91 5.20
CA VAL A 18 10.97 -19.14 4.37
C VAL A 18 9.56 -19.50 4.80
N TYR A 19 8.72 -18.47 4.96
CA TYR A 19 7.30 -18.60 5.23
C TYR A 19 6.53 -17.68 4.29
N GLU A 20 5.56 -18.23 3.56
CA GLU A 20 4.69 -17.47 2.66
C GLU A 20 3.25 -17.53 3.16
N TYR A 21 2.66 -16.35 3.37
CA TYR A 21 1.25 -16.20 3.67
C TYR A 21 0.60 -15.41 2.54
N SER A 22 -0.48 -15.95 1.96
CA SER A 22 -1.12 -15.38 0.76
C SER A 22 -2.57 -14.90 0.99
N ASN A 23 -3.17 -15.24 2.14
CA ASN A 23 -4.57 -14.93 2.44
C ASN A 23 -4.75 -13.51 3.00
N PHE A 24 -4.21 -12.52 2.29
CA PHE A 24 -4.38 -11.11 2.62
C PHE A 24 -5.67 -10.55 2.01
N ILE A 25 -6.31 -9.64 2.74
CA ILE A 25 -7.49 -8.91 2.26
C ILE A 25 -7.04 -7.53 1.76
N GLU A 26 -7.45 -7.16 0.56
CA GLU A 26 -7.17 -5.83 0.00
C GLU A 26 -7.78 -4.71 0.85
N GLY A 27 -7.06 -3.59 0.94
CA GLY A 27 -7.46 -2.42 1.73
C GLY A 27 -7.19 -2.55 3.23
N LYS A 28 -6.47 -3.59 3.67
CA LYS A 28 -6.09 -3.81 5.07
C LYS A 28 -4.59 -3.61 5.28
N GLU A 29 -4.27 -3.22 6.51
CA GLU A 29 -2.91 -3.08 7.02
C GLU A 29 -2.65 -4.25 7.96
N TYR A 30 -1.54 -4.91 7.74
CA TYR A 30 -1.08 -6.05 8.50
C TYR A 30 0.28 -5.76 9.05
N THR A 31 0.58 -6.40 10.15
CA THR A 31 1.85 -6.26 10.83
C THR A 31 2.28 -7.63 11.28
N TRP A 32 3.55 -7.97 11.07
CA TRP A 32 4.08 -9.30 11.37
C TRP A 32 5.40 -9.22 12.12
N SER A 33 5.67 -10.26 12.91
CA SER A 33 6.92 -10.48 13.62
C SER A 33 7.19 -11.99 13.67
N VAL A 34 8.46 -12.35 13.83
CA VAL A 34 8.92 -13.73 13.90
C VAL A 34 9.61 -13.96 15.23
N PHE A 35 9.43 -15.11 15.83
CA PHE A 35 10.17 -15.54 17.01
C PHE A 35 10.64 -16.98 16.81
N ALA A 36 11.73 -17.35 17.46
CA ALA A 36 12.22 -18.72 17.48
C ALA A 36 11.70 -19.42 18.76
N VAL A 37 11.49 -20.73 18.68
CA VAL A 37 11.19 -21.57 19.84
C VAL A 37 12.19 -22.72 19.83
N ASP A 38 12.82 -22.99 20.98
CA ASP A 38 13.74 -24.12 21.12
C ASP A 38 12.99 -25.43 21.42
N ASP A 39 13.70 -26.56 21.36
CA ASP A 39 13.16 -27.90 21.63
C ASP A 39 12.69 -28.09 23.09
N LEU A 40 13.08 -27.18 24.00
CA LEU A 40 12.70 -27.17 25.41
C LEU A 40 11.46 -26.30 25.66
N GLY A 41 10.92 -25.65 24.64
CA GLY A 41 9.71 -24.82 24.70
C GLY A 41 9.96 -23.36 25.09
N TYR A 42 11.21 -22.88 25.07
CA TYR A 42 11.52 -21.48 25.32
C TYR A 42 11.44 -20.68 24.02
N SER A 43 10.66 -19.60 24.05
CA SER A 43 10.55 -18.64 22.96
C SER A 43 11.58 -17.52 23.08
N SER A 44 12.19 -17.14 21.95
CA SER A 44 13.01 -15.93 21.86
C SER A 44 12.15 -14.66 21.97
N GLU A 45 12.81 -13.51 22.11
CA GLU A 45 12.18 -12.23 21.81
C GLU A 45 11.71 -12.21 20.34
N SER A 46 10.59 -11.52 20.10
CA SER A 46 10.08 -11.32 18.74
C SER A 46 11.00 -10.39 17.95
N SER A 47 11.11 -10.64 16.65
CA SER A 47 11.81 -9.77 15.71
C SER A 47 11.19 -8.37 15.68
N SER A 48 11.94 -7.42 15.10
CA SER A 48 11.39 -6.12 14.76
C SER A 48 10.11 -6.28 13.95
N GLN A 49 9.11 -5.51 14.35
CA GLN A 49 7.81 -5.52 13.74
C GLN A 49 7.89 -4.94 12.31
N SER A 50 7.30 -5.67 11.35
CA SER A 50 7.30 -5.29 9.94
C SER A 50 5.88 -5.01 9.46
N ASP A 51 5.69 -3.87 8.80
CA ASP A 51 4.39 -3.43 8.32
C ASP A 51 4.17 -3.82 6.85
N LEU A 52 2.96 -4.30 6.55
CA LEU A 52 2.55 -4.74 5.23
C LEU A 52 1.18 -4.14 4.89
N ARG A 53 1.12 -3.42 3.76
CA ARG A 53 -0.10 -2.75 3.29
C ARG A 53 -0.54 -3.35 1.97
N ILE A 54 -1.69 -4.02 1.94
CA ILE A 54 -2.19 -4.73 0.76
C ILE A 54 -3.30 -3.92 0.10
N GLY A 55 -3.14 -3.57 -1.18
CA GLY A 55 -4.18 -2.90 -1.97
C GLY A 55 -4.63 -1.53 -1.42
N THR A 56 -3.84 -0.88 -0.56
CA THR A 56 -4.20 0.45 -0.01
C THR A 56 -3.93 1.56 -1.04
N THR A 57 -4.70 2.64 -0.99
CA THR A 57 -4.54 3.80 -1.89
C THR A 57 -3.16 4.46 -1.78
N LYS A 58 -2.47 4.30 -0.65
CA LYS A 58 -1.08 4.77 -0.47
C LYS A 58 -0.10 4.02 -1.38
N PHE A 59 -0.31 2.71 -1.57
CA PHE A 59 0.50 1.92 -2.50
C PHE A 59 0.22 2.30 -3.95
N LEU A 60 -1.06 2.54 -4.29
CA LEU A 60 -1.43 3.02 -5.62
C LEU A 60 -0.84 4.40 -5.91
N ALA A 61 -0.90 5.34 -4.97
CA ALA A 61 -0.25 6.65 -5.10
C ALA A 61 1.27 6.51 -5.24
N PHE A 62 1.90 5.62 -4.47
CA PHE A 62 3.34 5.35 -4.60
C PHE A 62 3.69 4.84 -6.01
N MET A 63 3.02 3.80 -6.51
CA MET A 63 3.26 3.30 -7.88
C MET A 63 2.97 4.36 -8.95
N LEU A 64 1.91 5.15 -8.76
CA LEU A 64 1.52 6.22 -9.68
C LEU A 64 2.61 7.29 -9.79
N PHE A 65 3.23 7.69 -8.68
CA PHE A 65 4.25 8.73 -8.67
C PHE A 65 5.67 8.21 -8.92
N ASN A 66 5.93 6.91 -8.81
CA ASN A 66 7.28 6.36 -9.07
C ASN A 66 7.40 5.86 -10.51
N ASP A 67 6.50 4.98 -10.95
CA ASP A 67 6.61 4.34 -12.27
C ASP A 67 5.82 5.09 -13.35
N TRP A 68 4.80 5.88 -12.95
CA TRP A 68 3.87 6.56 -13.85
C TRP A 68 3.91 8.09 -13.75
N GLU A 69 4.98 8.64 -13.17
CA GLU A 69 5.12 10.08 -12.91
C GLU A 69 4.88 10.92 -14.18
N VAL A 70 5.61 10.59 -15.26
CA VAL A 70 5.59 11.36 -16.51
C VAL A 70 4.23 11.31 -17.23
N PRO A 71 3.62 10.12 -17.45
CA PRO A 71 2.26 10.05 -17.97
C PRO A 71 1.23 10.83 -17.13
N PHE A 72 1.34 10.81 -15.80
CA PHE A 72 0.39 11.48 -14.93
C PHE A 72 0.54 13.00 -14.96
N LEU A 73 1.77 13.51 -15.04
CA LEU A 73 2.04 14.93 -15.28
C LEU A 73 1.46 15.41 -16.61
N LEU A 74 1.63 14.62 -17.68
CA LEU A 74 1.06 14.93 -18.99
C LEU A 74 -0.48 14.97 -18.94
N LEU A 75 -1.11 14.05 -18.20
CA LEU A 75 -2.56 14.09 -17.96
C LEU A 75 -2.99 15.38 -17.28
N GLY A 76 -2.25 15.83 -16.26
CA GLY A 76 -2.50 17.11 -15.59
C GLY A 76 -2.38 18.31 -16.53
N VAL A 77 -1.34 18.33 -17.37
CA VAL A 77 -1.15 19.39 -18.38
C VAL A 77 -2.29 19.37 -19.40
N MET A 78 -2.69 18.19 -19.90
CA MET A 78 -3.81 18.04 -20.84
C MET A 78 -5.13 18.52 -20.24
N MET A 79 -5.37 18.26 -18.95
CA MET A 79 -6.55 18.76 -18.24
C MET A 79 -6.58 20.28 -18.20
N VAL A 80 -5.44 20.93 -17.92
CA VAL A 80 -5.34 22.39 -17.94
C VAL A 80 -5.58 22.92 -19.35
N VAL A 81 -4.96 22.34 -20.37
CA VAL A 81 -5.16 22.76 -21.77
C VAL A 81 -6.63 22.62 -22.18
N ALA A 82 -7.29 21.52 -21.83
CA ALA A 82 -8.71 21.31 -22.11
C ALA A 82 -9.59 22.34 -21.40
N LEU A 83 -9.28 22.71 -20.15
CA LEU A 83 -10.00 23.75 -19.43
C LEU A 83 -9.79 25.13 -20.06
N GLN A 84 -8.55 25.49 -20.41
CA GLN A 84 -8.27 26.77 -21.08
C GLN A 84 -8.95 26.86 -22.46
N ALA A 85 -8.87 25.78 -23.25
CA ALA A 85 -9.54 25.70 -24.55
C ALA A 85 -11.07 25.73 -24.40
N GLY A 86 -11.62 25.03 -23.41
CA GLY A 86 -13.05 25.04 -23.11
C GLY A 86 -13.56 26.42 -22.70
N VAL A 87 -12.82 27.13 -21.84
CA VAL A 87 -13.15 28.52 -21.45
C VAL A 87 -13.06 29.47 -22.65
N PHE A 88 -12.07 29.30 -23.52
CA PHE A 88 -11.93 30.10 -24.74
C PHE A 88 -13.09 29.85 -25.72
N LEU A 89 -13.43 28.58 -25.96
CA LEU A 89 -14.51 28.19 -26.87
C LEU A 89 -15.91 28.54 -26.33
N ALA A 90 -16.11 28.46 -25.02
CA ALA A 90 -17.38 28.80 -24.38
C ALA A 90 -17.59 30.31 -24.24
N ARG A 91 -16.56 31.13 -24.47
CA ARG A 91 -16.67 32.59 -24.48
C ARG A 91 -17.25 33.02 -25.83
N GLU A 92 -18.56 33.22 -25.84
CA GLU A 92 -19.29 33.85 -26.96
C GLU A 92 -18.75 35.29 -27.16
N GLU A 93 -18.20 35.57 -28.34
CA GLU A 93 -17.86 36.94 -28.75
C GLU A 93 -19.16 37.74 -28.85
N LYS A 94 -19.42 38.61 -27.87
CA LYS A 94 -20.32 39.74 -28.07
C LYS A 94 -19.57 40.80 -28.87
N ASP A 95 -19.57 40.64 -30.18
CA ASP A 95 -19.34 41.75 -31.10
C ASP A 95 -20.63 42.59 -31.17
N ASP A 96 -20.61 43.75 -30.50
CA ASP A 96 -21.45 44.92 -30.79
C ASP A 96 -20.74 46.20 -30.32
#